data_AF-A0A0Q0GLE5-F1
#
_entry.id   AF-A0A0Q0GLE5-F1
#
_cell.length_a   1.000
_cell.length_b   1.000
_cell.length_c   1.000
_cell.angle_alpha   90.00
_cell.angle_beta   90.00
_cell.angle_gamma   90.00
#
_symmetry.space_group_name_H-M   'P 1'
#
loop_
_entity.id
_entity.type
_entity.pdbx_description
1 polymer ?
#
loop_
_entity_poly.entity_id
_entity_poly.type
_entity_poly.pdbx_seq_one_letter_code
_entity_poly.pdbx_strand_id
1 'polypeptide(L)'
;MKALPWKAVGLLLVLLALAGALYGAYLHGVNVTDLAWKAKWAEEASIQSEAVASTTTEYRTEEQRRQKAANQVANDARQNQTAALTDAAVADAAGDRLRVEAGKLAAATSCAPGDTSAAERGKAASRAAMVLSELLSRSDARAGELAKYADSARIAGLACNRFVDELISTTNSARP
;
A
#
# COMPACT_ATOMS: atom_id res chain seq x y z
N MET A 1 94.16 -12.04 -19.46
CA MET A 1 93.02 -12.61 -18.71
C MET A 1 93.38 -12.58 -17.22
N LYS A 2 92.98 -11.54 -16.48
CA LYS A 2 93.35 -11.38 -15.06
C LYS A 2 92.54 -12.38 -14.25
N ALA A 3 93.23 -13.33 -13.61
CA ALA A 3 92.62 -14.26 -12.68
C ALA A 3 91.96 -13.46 -11.55
N LEU A 4 90.63 -13.50 -11.49
CA LEU A 4 89.90 -12.96 -10.35
C LEU A 4 90.45 -13.68 -9.09
N PRO A 5 90.86 -12.96 -8.05
CA PRO A 5 91.31 -13.61 -6.84
C PRO A 5 90.12 -14.37 -6.26
N TRP A 6 90.22 -15.70 -6.20
CA TRP A 6 89.16 -16.61 -5.77
C TRP A 6 88.51 -16.19 -4.44
N LYS A 7 89.29 -15.53 -3.58
CA LYS A 7 88.83 -14.92 -2.32
C LYS A 7 87.83 -13.78 -2.50
N ALA A 8 87.98 -12.95 -3.53
CA ALA A 8 87.02 -11.87 -3.85
C ALA A 8 85.71 -12.43 -4.41
N VAL A 9 85.77 -13.51 -5.20
CA VAL A 9 84.57 -14.23 -5.66
C VAL A 9 83.83 -14.85 -4.47
N GLY A 10 84.56 -15.46 -3.53
CA GLY A 10 83.97 -16.00 -2.30
C GLY A 10 83.29 -14.93 -1.44
N LEU A 11 83.95 -13.79 -1.22
CA LEU A 11 83.38 -12.65 -0.48
C LEU A 11 82.12 -12.08 -1.15
N LEU A 12 82.13 -11.96 -2.49
CA LEU A 12 80.98 -11.50 -3.25
C LEU A 12 79.78 -12.46 -3.07
N LEU A 13 80.02 -13.77 -3.16
CA LEU A 13 78.97 -14.78 -2.96
C LEU A 13 78.38 -14.75 -1.55
N VAL A 14 79.22 -14.58 -0.53
CA VAL A 14 78.76 -14.44 0.87
C VAL A 14 77.91 -13.19 1.06
N LEU A 15 78.33 -12.04 0.49
CA LEU A 15 77.55 -10.81 0.54
C LEU A 15 76.19 -10.95 -0.17
N LEU A 16 76.16 -11.64 -1.31
CA LEU A 16 74.94 -11.86 -2.09
C LEU A 16 73.98 -12.81 -1.36
N ALA A 17 74.52 -13.85 -0.70
CA ALA A 17 73.73 -14.75 0.15
C ALA A 17 73.14 -14.01 1.37
N LEU A 18 73.92 -13.15 2.02
CA LEU A 18 73.46 -12.32 3.14
C LEU A 18 72.37 -11.33 2.69
N ALA A 19 72.56 -10.66 1.55
CA ALA A 19 71.57 -9.74 0.99
C ALA A 19 70.27 -10.47 0.62
N GLY A 20 70.36 -11.67 0.02
CA GLY A 20 69.21 -12.50 -0.30
C GLY A 20 68.45 -12.97 0.95
N ALA A 21 69.16 -13.36 2.01
CA ALA A 21 68.56 -13.74 3.29
C ALA A 21 67.84 -12.57 3.97
N LEU A 22 68.46 -11.38 4.00
CA LEU A 22 67.86 -10.17 4.56
C LEU A 22 66.63 -9.73 3.76
N TYR A 23 66.71 -9.77 2.43
CA TYR A 23 65.59 -9.42 1.55
C TYR A 23 64.43 -10.43 1.67
N GLY A 24 64.73 -11.72 1.77
CA GLY A 24 63.74 -12.77 2.03
C GLY A 24 63.04 -12.58 3.37
N ALA A 25 63.79 -12.26 4.44
CA ALA A 25 63.22 -11.97 5.75
C ALA A 25 62.32 -10.71 5.73
N TYR A 26 62.74 -9.66 5.01
CA TYR A 26 61.95 -8.44 4.85
C TYR A 26 60.63 -8.70 4.11
N LEU A 27 60.69 -9.36 2.94
CA LEU A 27 59.50 -9.70 2.17
C LEU A 27 58.55 -10.62 2.95
N HIS A 28 59.09 -11.58 3.70
CA HIS A 28 58.28 -12.44 4.54
C HIS A 28 57.57 -11.64 5.64
N GLY A 29 58.27 -10.71 6.29
CA GLY A 29 57.68 -9.80 7.27
C GLY A 29 56.55 -8.95 6.68
N VAL A 30 56.80 -8.29 5.54
CA VAL A 30 55.79 -7.46 4.85
C VAL A 30 54.57 -8.28 4.46
N ASN A 31 54.77 -9.47 3.87
CA ASN A 31 53.65 -10.34 3.47
C ASN A 31 52.81 -10.80 4.66
N VAL A 32 53.43 -11.17 5.79
CA VAL A 32 52.70 -11.57 6.99
C VAL A 32 51.89 -10.39 7.55
N THR A 33 52.48 -9.19 7.60
CA THR A 33 51.78 -8.00 8.09
C THR A 33 50.64 -7.56 7.15
N ASP A 34 50.84 -7.65 5.84
CA ASP A 34 49.84 -7.30 4.84
C ASP A 34 48.67 -8.29 4.86
N LEU A 35 48.94 -9.59 4.97
CA LEU A 35 47.92 -10.62 5.14
C LEU A 35 47.14 -10.43 6.45
N ALA A 36 47.82 -10.14 7.56
CA ALA A 36 47.17 -9.89 8.84
C ALA A 36 46.30 -8.62 8.80
N TRP A 37 46.76 -7.57 8.13
CA TRP A 37 45.99 -6.34 7.94
C TRP A 37 44.76 -6.59 7.05
N LYS A 38 44.93 -7.27 5.91
CA LYS A 38 43.84 -7.64 5.01
C LYS A 38 42.80 -8.53 5.70
N ALA A 39 43.23 -9.46 6.54
CA ALA A 39 42.33 -10.30 7.32
C ALA A 39 41.45 -9.47 8.28
N LYS A 40 42.04 -8.54 9.03
CA LYS A 40 41.27 -7.64 9.90
C LYS A 40 40.28 -6.79 9.12
N TRP A 41 40.72 -6.21 8.00
CA TRP A 41 39.84 -5.43 7.13
C TRP A 41 38.69 -6.25 6.54
N ALA A 42 38.95 -7.50 6.15
CA ALA A 42 37.92 -8.39 5.64
C ALA A 42 36.88 -8.73 6.71
N GLU A 43 37.31 -8.97 7.95
CA GLU A 43 36.42 -9.22 9.09
C GLU A 43 35.56 -8.00 9.43
N GLU A 44 36.15 -6.81 9.46
CA GLU A 44 35.42 -5.55 9.69
C GLU A 44 34.43 -5.26 8.56
N ALA A 45 34.83 -5.49 7.30
CA ALA A 45 33.98 -5.34 6.13
C ALA A 45 32.81 -6.35 6.13
N SER A 46 33.06 -7.59 6.56
CA SER A 46 31.98 -8.58 6.69
C SER A 46 30.99 -8.19 7.77
N ILE A 47 31.45 -7.75 8.95
CA ILE A 47 30.58 -7.30 10.05
C ILE A 47 29.73 -6.11 9.60
N GLN A 48 30.31 -5.14 8.90
CA GLN A 48 29.54 -4.01 8.37
C GLN A 48 28.53 -4.46 7.30
N SER A 49 28.91 -5.38 6.41
CA SER A 49 27.99 -5.89 5.38
C SER A 49 26.82 -6.66 5.98
N GLU A 50 27.05 -7.44 7.03
CA GLU A 50 26.02 -8.18 7.75
C GLU A 50 25.10 -7.25 8.53
N ALA A 51 25.66 -6.23 9.20
CA ALA A 51 24.87 -5.21 9.90
C ALA A 51 23.98 -4.40 8.95
N VAL A 52 24.49 -4.05 7.76
CA VAL A 52 23.69 -3.36 6.74
C VAL A 52 22.65 -4.31 6.13
N ALA A 53 22.99 -5.58 5.91
CA ALA A 53 22.06 -6.56 5.37
C ALA A 53 20.90 -6.84 6.33
N SER A 54 21.17 -7.09 7.61
CA SER A 54 20.16 -7.38 8.62
C SER A 54 19.20 -6.21 8.80
N THR A 55 19.74 -5.00 9.00
CA THR A 55 18.92 -3.78 9.10
C THR A 55 18.07 -3.57 7.85
N THR A 56 18.64 -3.71 6.65
CA THR A 56 17.90 -3.55 5.40
C THR A 56 16.78 -4.59 5.24
N THR A 57 16.99 -5.83 5.67
CA THR A 57 15.93 -6.85 5.61
C THR A 57 14.77 -6.53 6.54
N GLU A 58 15.03 -6.10 7.77
CA GLU A 58 14.01 -5.71 8.74
C GLU A 58 13.20 -4.48 8.29
N TYR A 59 13.88 -3.46 7.75
CA TYR A 59 13.18 -2.29 7.21
C TYR A 59 12.33 -2.64 5.99
N ARG A 60 12.80 -3.53 5.11
CA ARG A 60 12.04 -3.95 3.92
C ARG A 60 10.85 -4.84 4.27
N THR A 61 10.95 -5.72 5.27
CA THR A 61 9.82 -6.55 5.71
C THR A 61 8.72 -5.69 6.34
N GLU A 62 9.07 -4.71 7.18
CA GLU A 62 8.11 -3.76 7.73
C GLU A 62 7.46 -2.90 6.65
N GLU A 63 8.24 -2.39 5.68
CA GLU A 63 7.68 -1.62 4.57
C GLU A 63 6.73 -2.47 3.72
N GLN A 64 7.10 -3.71 3.37
CA GLN A 64 6.22 -4.62 2.64
C GLN A 64 4.94 -4.96 3.42
N ARG A 65 5.05 -5.12 4.74
CA ARG A 65 3.88 -5.36 5.60
C ARG A 65 2.93 -4.17 5.59
N ARG A 66 3.45 -2.94 5.73
CA ARG A 66 2.67 -1.69 5.66
C ARG A 66 2.01 -1.52 4.30
N GLN A 67 2.74 -1.75 3.21
CA GLN A 67 2.20 -1.69 1.85
C GLN A 67 1.10 -2.74 1.63
N LYS A 68 1.28 -3.98 2.13
CA LYS A 68 0.26 -5.03 2.03
C LYS A 68 -1.01 -4.68 2.81
N ALA A 69 -0.87 -4.15 4.03
CA ALA A 69 -2.01 -3.68 4.83
C ALA A 69 -2.74 -2.52 4.13
N ALA A 70 -2.01 -1.52 3.61
CA ALA A 70 -2.60 -0.42 2.86
C ALA A 70 -3.35 -0.90 1.61
N ASN A 71 -2.77 -1.84 0.85
CA ASN A 71 -3.39 -2.42 -0.34
C ASN A 71 -4.65 -3.24 0.00
N GLN A 72 -4.65 -3.99 1.11
CA GLN A 72 -5.84 -4.71 1.56
C GLN A 72 -6.97 -3.74 1.92
N VAL A 73 -6.68 -2.71 2.71
CA VAL A 73 -7.68 -1.70 3.06
C VAL A 73 -8.22 -0.99 1.81
N ALA A 74 -7.36 -0.66 0.85
CA ALA A 74 -7.79 -0.04 -0.40
C ALA A 74 -8.67 -0.98 -1.25
N ASN A 75 -8.34 -2.27 -1.30
CA ASN A 75 -9.14 -3.26 -2.02
C ASN A 75 -10.50 -3.48 -1.35
N ASP A 76 -10.54 -3.64 -0.03
CA ASP A 76 -11.77 -3.78 0.73
C ASP A 76 -12.67 -2.55 0.57
N ALA A 77 -12.09 -1.34 0.59
CA ALA A 77 -12.83 -0.10 0.37
C ALA A 77 -13.42 -0.05 -1.05
N ARG A 78 -12.66 -0.43 -2.09
CA ARG A 78 -13.17 -0.51 -3.47
C ARG A 78 -14.28 -1.55 -3.61
N GLN A 79 -14.15 -2.69 -2.94
CA GLN A 79 -15.14 -3.75 -2.99
C GLN A 79 -16.45 -3.31 -2.32
N ASN A 80 -16.35 -2.68 -1.15
CA ASN A 80 -17.50 -2.09 -0.46
C ASN A 80 -18.15 -0.96 -1.27
N GLN A 81 -17.36 -0.11 -1.92
CA GLN A 81 -17.87 0.94 -2.80
C GLN A 81 -18.63 0.33 -4.00
N THR A 82 -18.09 -0.73 -4.60
CA THR A 82 -18.73 -1.42 -5.73
C THR A 82 -20.05 -2.08 -5.32
N ALA A 83 -20.07 -2.72 -4.13
CA ALA A 83 -21.28 -3.28 -3.57
C ALA A 83 -22.34 -2.19 -3.32
N ALA A 84 -21.96 -1.08 -2.67
CA ALA A 84 -22.86 0.04 -2.41
C ALA A 84 -23.41 0.68 -3.70
N LEU A 85 -22.59 0.81 -4.75
CA LEU A 85 -23.04 1.30 -6.06
C LEU A 85 -24.01 0.33 -6.74
N THR A 86 -23.77 -0.98 -6.60
CA THR A 86 -24.66 -2.01 -7.14
C THR A 86 -26.00 -1.99 -6.42
N ASP A 87 -26.00 -1.92 -5.09
CA ASP A 87 -27.20 -1.84 -4.28
C ASP A 87 -28.00 -0.58 -4.57
N ALA A 88 -27.32 0.57 -4.75
CA ALA A 88 -27.94 1.81 -5.17
C ALA A 88 -28.61 1.67 -6.56
N ALA A 89 -27.94 1.05 -7.54
CA ALA A 89 -28.50 0.82 -8.86
C ALA A 89 -29.71 -0.12 -8.83
N VAL A 90 -29.71 -1.14 -7.97
CA VAL A 90 -30.85 -2.05 -7.74
C VAL A 90 -32.02 -1.29 -7.12
N ALA A 91 -31.76 -0.42 -6.14
CA ALA A 91 -32.78 0.41 -5.52
C ALA A 91 -33.40 1.42 -6.51
N ASP A 92 -32.57 2.07 -7.33
CA ASP A 92 -33.04 2.99 -8.38
C ASP A 92 -33.92 2.26 -9.41
N ALA A 93 -33.49 1.08 -9.86
CA ALA A 93 -34.27 0.25 -10.80
C ALA A 93 -35.61 -0.22 -10.20
N ALA A 94 -35.64 -0.55 -8.91
CA ALA A 94 -36.87 -0.89 -8.20
C ALA A 94 -37.80 0.33 -8.07
N GLY A 95 -37.24 1.51 -7.76
CA GLY A 95 -37.96 2.78 -7.73
C GLY A 95 -38.59 3.14 -9.07
N ASP A 96 -37.85 3.00 -10.17
CA ASP A 96 -38.37 3.26 -11.51
C ASP A 96 -39.48 2.29 -11.91
N ARG A 97 -39.35 0.99 -11.59
CA ARG A 97 -40.43 0.02 -11.80
C ARG A 97 -41.70 0.41 -11.02
N LEU A 98 -41.56 0.81 -9.76
CA LEU A 98 -42.68 1.26 -8.95
C LEU A 98 -43.36 2.49 -9.55
N ARG A 99 -42.59 3.48 -10.03
CA ARG A 99 -43.13 4.68 -10.71
C ARG A 99 -43.90 4.32 -11.98
N VAL A 100 -43.37 3.38 -12.78
CA VAL A 100 -44.04 2.91 -14.01
C VAL A 100 -45.36 2.20 -13.67
N GLU A 101 -45.37 1.28 -12.71
CA GLU A 101 -46.59 0.57 -12.31
C GLU A 101 -47.62 1.51 -11.67
N ALA A 102 -47.19 2.46 -10.84
CA ALA A 102 -48.06 3.50 -10.31
C ALA A 102 -48.66 4.39 -11.42
N GLY A 103 -47.86 4.74 -12.44
CA GLY A 103 -48.33 5.47 -13.62
C GLY A 103 -49.36 4.69 -14.43
N LYS A 104 -49.16 3.38 -14.64
CA LYS A 104 -50.13 2.50 -15.32
C LYS A 104 -51.44 2.39 -14.53
N LEU A 105 -51.36 2.24 -13.20
CA LEU A 105 -52.54 2.19 -12.33
C LEU A 105 -53.33 3.52 -12.35
N ALA A 106 -52.62 4.65 -12.30
CA ALA A 106 -53.22 5.98 -12.41
C ALA A 106 -53.91 6.19 -13.77
N ALA A 107 -53.29 5.74 -14.86
CA ALA A 107 -53.88 5.79 -16.20
C ALA A 107 -55.13 4.89 -16.30
N ALA A 108 -55.06 3.66 -15.79
CA ALA A 108 -56.19 2.72 -15.80
C ALA A 108 -57.41 3.23 -15.02
N THR A 109 -57.18 3.89 -13.87
CA THR A 109 -58.24 4.50 -13.06
C THR A 109 -58.82 5.77 -13.69
N SER A 110 -58.05 6.49 -14.50
CA SER A 110 -58.53 7.69 -15.22
C SER A 110 -59.48 7.39 -16.39
N CYS A 111 -59.51 6.15 -16.90
CA CYS A 111 -60.37 5.72 -18.00
C CYS A 111 -61.76 5.21 -17.54
N ALA A 112 -62.05 5.22 -16.24
CA ALA A 112 -63.37 4.85 -15.72
C ALA A 112 -64.38 6.00 -15.93
N PRO A 113 -65.58 5.74 -16.46
CA PRO A 113 -66.57 6.80 -16.71
C PRO A 113 -67.09 7.34 -15.36
N GLY A 114 -66.80 8.61 -15.07
CA GLY A 114 -67.18 9.26 -13.81
C GLY A 114 -67.82 10.64 -14.03
N ASP A 115 -68.83 10.93 -13.22
CA ASP A 115 -69.63 12.16 -13.24
C ASP A 115 -68.79 13.44 -13.28
N THR A 116 -69.24 14.43 -14.07
CA THR A 116 -68.47 15.65 -14.43
C THR A 116 -68.00 16.49 -13.24
N SER A 117 -68.72 16.48 -12.11
CA SER A 117 -68.31 17.17 -10.88
C SER A 117 -67.28 16.40 -10.04
N ALA A 118 -67.30 15.06 -10.10
CA ALA A 118 -66.27 14.20 -9.53
C ALA A 118 -65.01 14.20 -10.41
N ALA A 119 -65.15 14.36 -11.74
CA ALA A 119 -64.04 14.46 -12.68
C ALA A 119 -63.20 15.73 -12.49
N GLU A 120 -63.82 16.90 -12.24
CA GLU A 120 -63.10 18.15 -11.90
C GLU A 120 -62.37 18.07 -10.55
N ARG A 121 -63.04 17.53 -9.52
CA ARG A 121 -62.42 17.25 -8.21
C ARG A 121 -61.28 16.22 -8.34
N GLY A 122 -61.45 15.21 -9.20
CA GLY A 122 -60.45 14.23 -9.56
C GLY A 122 -59.22 14.88 -10.21
N LYS A 123 -59.40 15.77 -11.19
CA LYS A 123 -58.28 16.50 -11.84
C LYS A 123 -57.49 17.36 -10.86
N ALA A 124 -58.14 18.01 -9.89
CA ALA A 124 -57.46 18.77 -8.85
C ALA A 124 -56.67 17.84 -7.91
N ALA A 125 -57.26 16.72 -7.49
CA ALA A 125 -56.60 15.70 -6.69
C ALA A 125 -55.42 15.03 -7.41
N SER A 126 -55.54 14.72 -8.71
CA SER A 126 -54.46 14.17 -9.53
C SER A 126 -53.29 15.13 -9.68
N ARG A 127 -53.56 16.43 -9.86
CA ARG A 127 -52.52 17.47 -9.89
C ARG A 127 -51.81 17.60 -8.55
N ALA A 128 -52.54 17.58 -7.44
CA ALA A 128 -51.95 17.59 -6.11
C ALA A 128 -51.10 16.33 -5.84
N ALA A 129 -51.57 15.15 -6.24
CA ALA A 129 -50.83 13.90 -6.12
C ALA A 129 -49.55 13.90 -6.99
N MET A 130 -49.60 14.47 -8.19
CA MET A 130 -48.43 14.60 -9.07
C MET A 130 -47.38 15.53 -8.47
N VAL A 131 -47.78 16.66 -7.90
CA VAL A 131 -46.86 17.59 -7.20
C VAL A 131 -46.27 16.95 -5.95
N LEU A 132 -47.07 16.25 -5.14
CA LEU A 132 -46.58 15.51 -3.97
C LEU A 132 -45.59 14.41 -4.36
N SER A 133 -45.84 13.68 -5.46
CA SER A 133 -44.94 12.67 -5.98
C SER A 133 -43.61 13.27 -6.44
N GLU A 134 -43.63 14.41 -7.14
CA GLU A 134 -42.42 15.12 -7.56
C GLU A 134 -41.63 15.65 -6.35
N LEU A 135 -42.31 16.21 -5.34
CA LEU A 135 -41.67 16.68 -4.10
C LEU A 135 -41.05 15.52 -3.31
N LEU A 136 -41.75 14.40 -3.20
CA LEU A 136 -41.23 13.20 -2.55
C LEU A 136 -40.01 12.68 -3.31
N SER A 137 -40.08 12.60 -4.64
CA SER A 137 -38.96 12.17 -5.48
C SER A 137 -37.72 13.05 -5.31
N ARG A 138 -37.88 14.38 -5.25
CA ARG A 138 -36.77 15.31 -4.97
C ARG A 138 -36.24 15.20 -3.55
N SER A 139 -37.11 14.99 -2.58
CA SER A 139 -36.73 14.79 -1.18
C SER A 139 -35.92 13.50 -1.01
N ASP A 140 -36.40 12.41 -1.60
CA ASP A 140 -35.74 11.10 -1.57
C ASP A 140 -34.41 11.14 -2.31
N ALA A 141 -34.33 11.81 -3.46
CA ALA A 141 -33.06 12.01 -4.17
C ALA A 141 -32.04 12.77 -3.31
N ARG A 142 -32.45 13.82 -2.60
CA ARG A 142 -31.58 14.55 -1.67
C ARG A 142 -31.18 13.71 -0.46
N ALA A 143 -32.10 12.94 0.10
CA ALA A 143 -31.82 12.03 1.20
C ALA A 143 -30.83 10.93 0.77
N GLY A 144 -30.96 10.41 -0.45
CA GLY A 144 -30.03 9.44 -1.04
C GLY A 144 -28.62 9.98 -1.19
N GLU A 145 -28.46 11.21 -1.69
CA GLU A 145 -27.14 11.86 -1.79
C GLU A 145 -26.51 12.12 -0.42
N LEU A 146 -27.31 12.52 0.58
CA LEU A 146 -26.85 12.66 1.96
C LEU A 146 -26.43 11.32 2.57
N ALA A 147 -27.19 10.25 2.32
CA ALA A 147 -26.85 8.91 2.78
C ALA A 147 -25.54 8.41 2.15
N LYS A 148 -25.36 8.58 0.84
CA LYS A 148 -24.09 8.24 0.15
C LYS A 148 -22.90 8.98 0.77
N TYR A 149 -23.05 10.28 1.03
CA TYR A 149 -22.00 11.05 1.68
C TYR A 149 -21.70 10.53 3.10
N ALA A 150 -22.74 10.31 3.90
CA ALA A 150 -22.60 9.82 5.27
C ALA A 150 -21.93 8.43 5.33
N ASP A 151 -22.32 7.51 4.43
CA ASP A 151 -21.71 6.18 4.33
C ASP A 151 -20.24 6.28 3.89
N SER A 152 -19.93 7.13 2.91
CA SER A 152 -18.54 7.35 2.48
C SER A 152 -17.66 7.91 3.61
N ALA A 153 -18.18 8.89 4.37
CA ALA A 153 -17.49 9.49 5.50
C ALA A 153 -17.29 8.48 6.63
N ARG A 154 -18.31 7.66 6.92
CA ARG A 154 -18.22 6.58 7.93
C ARG A 154 -17.19 5.53 7.53
N ILE A 155 -17.18 5.09 6.27
CA ILE A 155 -16.20 4.12 5.77
C ILE A 155 -14.78 4.70 5.89
N ALA A 156 -14.57 5.96 5.49
CA ALA A 156 -13.28 6.63 5.62
C ALA A 156 -12.84 6.76 7.10
N GLY A 157 -13.76 7.11 8.00
CA GLY A 157 -13.49 7.19 9.44
C GLY A 157 -13.11 5.83 10.04
N LEU A 158 -13.83 4.76 9.68
CA LEU A 158 -13.51 3.40 10.13
C LEU A 158 -12.15 2.93 9.60
N ALA A 159 -11.79 3.29 8.37
CA ALA A 159 -10.48 2.98 7.81
C ALA A 159 -9.35 3.72 8.56
N CYS A 160 -9.55 4.99 8.92
CA CYS A 160 -8.61 5.77 9.71
C CYS A 160 -8.39 5.15 11.10
N ASN A 161 -9.48 4.80 11.80
CA ASN A 161 -9.39 4.17 13.12
C ASN A 161 -8.65 2.82 13.06
N ARG A 162 -8.98 1.96 12.09
CA ARG A 162 -8.27 0.67 11.92
C ARG A 162 -6.78 0.86 11.64
N PHE A 163 -6.42 1.86 10.84
CA PHE A 163 -5.02 2.16 10.57
C PHE A 163 -4.27 2.59 11.84
N VAL A 164 -4.89 3.44 12.66
CA VAL A 164 -4.31 3.86 13.95
C VAL A 164 -4.22 2.70 14.93
N ASP A 165 -5.26 1.86 15.04
CA ASP A 165 -5.25 0.67 15.90
C ASP A 165 -4.13 -0.31 15.52
N GLU A 166 -3.91 -0.53 14.22
CA GLU A 166 -2.82 -1.36 13.72
C GLU A 166 -1.44 -0.76 14.04
N LEU A 167 -1.29 0.57 13.91
CA LEU A 167 -0.05 1.26 14.30
C LEU A 167 0.23 1.20 15.81
N ILE A 168 -0.80 1.31 16.64
CA ILE A 168 -0.65 1.23 18.11
C ILE A 168 -0.35 -0.21 18.54
N SER A 169 -1.06 -1.20 17.99
CA SER A 169 -0.83 -2.62 18.25
C SER A 169 0.61 -3.03 17.91
N THR A 170 1.09 -2.59 16.75
CA THR A 170 2.47 -2.87 16.30
C THR A 170 3.51 -2.18 17.17
N THR A 171 3.24 -0.95 17.63
CA THR A 171 4.12 -0.25 18.58
C THR A 171 4.19 -0.95 19.95
N ASN A 172 3.06 -1.49 20.44
CA ASN A 172 3.03 -2.24 21.71
C ASN A 172 3.70 -3.61 21.59
N SER A 173 3.59 -4.28 20.43
CA SER A 173 4.28 -5.55 20.15
C SER A 173 5.80 -5.39 20.02
N ALA A 174 6.27 -4.21 19.59
CA ALA A 174 7.69 -3.88 19.46
C ALA A 174 8.34 -3.36 20.77
N ARG A 175 7.59 -3.30 21.88
CA ARG A 175 8.10 -2.88 23.19
C ARG A 175 8.36 -4.13 24.05
N PRO A 176 9.58 -4.35 24.59
CA PRO A 176 9.90 -5.51 25.42
C PRO A 176 9.16 -5.50 26.76
#